data_AF-A0AAE1EPM7-F1
#
_entry.id   AF-A0AAE1EPM7-F1
#
_cell.length_a   1.000
_cell.length_b   1.000
_cell.length_c   1.000
_cell.angle_alpha   90.00
_cell.angle_beta   90.00
_cell.angle_gamma   90.00
#
_symmetry.space_group_name_H-M   'P 1'
#
loop_
_entity.id
_entity.type
_entity.pdbx_description
1 polymer ?
#
loop_
_entity_poly.entity_id
_entity_poly.type
_entity_poly.pdbx_seq_one_letter_code
_entity_poly.pdbx_strand_id
1 'polypeptide(L)'
;MKVGILPLDQIDLGVKFDRELMKIKTRLSEEDVNNLKKRCRDFLIEAKSQLEKRLSDNLEIISCINNFCPSKCLSQMRKDYKDIPTHFFDIHEFDSDKIESQYRKLMIFNWKEEFSNGCIPDDAIAFWSVVRTYKNALDENCFEELAVSALNAYCLPLSNATVERIFSHVTNVKTKLRNKLSTVVLSAIMRIKTSLHFSGNCCKDFAVTKRMLSLFNDSMYGASAASSSANTSSAPAGSHMSLNYTNEDFDKVIAVPFQ
;
A
#
# COMPACT_ATOMS: atom_id res chain seq x y z
N MET A 1 8.76 -3.33 23.22
CA MET A 1 8.76 -1.99 23.86
C MET A 1 7.89 -2.04 25.13
N LYS A 2 8.50 -2.03 26.32
CA LYS A 2 7.81 -2.17 27.64
C LYS A 2 7.24 -0.83 28.15
N VAL A 3 6.50 -0.10 27.31
CA VAL A 3 6.05 1.27 27.66
C VAL A 3 4.86 1.28 28.63
N GLY A 4 4.08 0.19 28.69
CA GLY A 4 2.83 0.15 29.47
C GLY A 4 2.95 -0.17 30.97
N ILE A 5 4.13 -0.49 31.49
CA ILE A 5 4.29 -1.01 32.87
C ILE A 5 5.25 -0.13 33.71
N LEU A 6 5.90 0.87 33.12
CA LEU A 6 6.89 1.69 33.83
C LEU A 6 6.21 2.80 34.66
N PRO A 7 6.70 3.06 35.90
CA PRO A 7 6.27 4.21 36.69
C PRO A 7 6.62 5.53 35.98
N LEU A 8 5.88 6.61 36.25
CA LEU A 8 5.98 7.89 35.53
C LEU A 8 7.40 8.50 35.52
N ASP A 9 8.23 8.13 36.50
CA ASP A 9 9.61 8.61 36.64
C ASP A 9 10.62 7.86 35.76
N GLN A 10 10.23 6.72 35.18
CA GLN A 10 11.08 5.89 34.32
C GLN A 10 10.66 5.93 32.85
N ILE A 11 9.69 6.78 32.50
CA ILE A 11 9.21 6.92 31.13
C ILE A 11 10.11 7.91 30.40
N ASP A 12 10.87 7.40 29.44
CA ASP A 12 11.60 8.23 28.50
C ASP A 12 10.63 8.83 27.47
N LEU A 13 10.36 10.14 27.60
CA LEU A 13 9.56 10.94 26.66
C LEU A 13 10.43 11.66 25.62
N GLY A 14 11.75 11.41 25.67
CA GLY A 14 12.74 11.95 24.76
C GLY A 14 13.28 13.32 25.15
N VAL A 15 14.52 13.57 24.75
CA VAL A 15 15.32 14.76 25.08
C VAL A 15 14.63 16.08 24.72
N LYS A 16 13.84 16.11 23.64
CA LYS A 16 13.08 17.31 23.24
C LYS A 16 11.98 17.66 24.25
N PHE A 17 11.26 16.66 24.74
CA PHE A 17 10.23 16.84 25.74
C PHE A 17 10.85 17.37 27.03
N ASP A 18 11.94 16.75 27.50
CA ASP A 18 12.60 17.17 28.74
C ASP A 18 13.15 18.59 28.66
N ARG A 19 13.70 18.98 27.51
CA ARG A 19 14.21 20.34 27.28
C ARG A 19 13.10 21.39 27.32
N GLU A 20 11.96 21.13 26.69
CA GLU A 20 10.81 22.04 26.76
C GLU A 20 10.17 22.05 28.15
N LEU A 21 10.11 20.89 28.82
CA LEU A 21 9.66 20.81 30.20
C LEU A 21 10.52 21.68 31.12
N MET A 22 11.86 21.65 30.97
CA MET A 22 12.77 22.49 31.76
C MET A 22 12.53 24.00 31.55
N LYS A 23 12.20 24.43 30.34
CA LYS A 23 11.90 25.85 30.04
C LYS A 23 10.63 26.34 30.73
N ILE A 24 9.64 25.47 30.87
CA ILE A 24 8.30 25.83 31.35
C ILE A 24 8.10 25.40 32.82
N LYS A 25 9.06 24.67 33.41
CA LYS A 25 9.01 24.15 34.79
C LYS A 25 8.81 25.23 35.86
N THR A 26 9.28 26.45 35.61
CA THR A 26 9.09 27.60 36.52
C THR A 26 7.67 28.18 36.51
N ARG A 27 6.83 27.76 35.56
CA ARG A 27 5.47 28.27 35.33
C ARG A 27 4.38 27.23 35.57
N LEU A 28 4.73 25.96 35.77
CA LEU A 28 3.78 24.87 36.01
C LEU A 28 3.92 24.33 37.44
N SER A 29 2.80 23.93 38.01
CA SER A 29 2.77 23.16 39.26
C SER A 29 3.33 21.75 39.04
N GLU A 30 3.88 21.11 40.08
CA GLU A 30 4.32 19.71 40.03
C GLU A 30 3.18 18.75 39.64
N GLU A 31 1.94 19.09 40.02
CA GLU A 31 0.74 18.34 39.65
C GLU A 31 0.45 18.42 38.14
N ASP A 32 0.62 19.60 37.54
CA ASP A 32 0.43 19.80 36.10
C ASP A 32 1.48 19.05 35.28
N VAL A 33 2.73 19.02 35.77
CA VAL A 33 3.82 18.25 35.15
C VAL A 33 3.52 16.76 35.20
N ASN A 34 3.03 16.25 36.33
CA ASN A 34 2.64 14.84 36.47
C ASN A 34 1.43 14.50 35.58
N ASN A 35 0.44 15.38 35.50
CA ASN A 35 -0.70 15.22 34.61
C ASN A 35 -0.28 15.21 33.13
N LEU A 36 0.67 16.06 32.74
CA LEU A 36 1.23 16.09 31.40
C LEU A 36 1.96 14.78 31.07
N LYS A 37 2.88 14.33 31.95
CA LYS A 37 3.59 13.05 31.79
C LYS A 37 2.62 11.87 31.69
N LYS A 38 1.57 11.87 32.52
CA LYS A 38 0.52 10.85 32.50
C LYS A 38 -0.21 10.82 31.15
N ARG A 39 -0.61 11.98 30.63
CA ARG A 39 -1.23 12.08 29.30
C ARG A 39 -0.31 11.58 28.19
N CYS A 40 0.99 11.92 28.24
CA CYS A 40 1.96 11.43 27.26
C CYS A 40 2.11 9.90 27.32
N ARG A 41 2.17 9.32 28.53
CA ARG A 41 2.19 7.86 28.71
C ARG A 41 0.92 7.22 28.15
N ASP A 42 -0.24 7.73 28.54
CA ASP A 42 -1.53 7.17 28.14
C ASP A 42 -1.69 7.26 26.60
N PHE A 43 -1.20 8.34 25.99
CA PHE A 43 -1.07 8.45 24.54
C PHE A 43 -0.14 7.39 23.93
N LEU A 44 1.05 7.15 24.49
CA LEU A 44 1.97 6.11 23.97
C LEU A 44 1.41 4.70 24.12
N ILE A 45 0.69 4.41 25.21
CA ILE A 45 -0.01 3.15 25.42
C ILE A 45 -1.08 2.97 24.34
N GLU A 46 -1.91 3.99 24.13
CA GLU A 46 -2.95 3.94 23.10
C GLU A 46 -2.35 3.85 21.70
N ALA A 47 -1.30 4.63 21.40
CA ALA A 47 -0.59 4.57 20.12
C ALA A 47 -0.04 3.16 19.84
N LYS A 48 0.55 2.51 20.85
CA LYS A 48 1.00 1.12 20.75
C LYS A 48 -0.18 0.16 20.47
N SER A 49 -1.26 0.26 21.25
CA SER A 49 -2.47 -0.57 21.06
C SER A 49 -3.06 -0.41 19.66
N GLN A 50 -3.13 0.82 19.17
CA GLN A 50 -3.62 1.16 17.83
C GLN A 50 -2.67 0.68 16.72
N LEU A 51 -1.36 0.65 16.96
CA LEU A 51 -0.39 0.07 16.04
C LEU A 51 -0.54 -1.46 15.97
N GLU A 52 -0.65 -2.12 17.13
CA GLU A 52 -0.83 -3.58 17.21
C GLU A 52 -2.11 -4.02 16.49
N LYS A 53 -3.24 -3.33 16.70
CA LYS A 53 -4.51 -3.59 15.99
C LYS A 53 -4.42 -3.48 14.47
N ARG A 54 -3.51 -2.64 13.95
CA ARG A 54 -3.37 -2.44 12.50
C ARG A 54 -2.38 -3.42 11.86
N LEU A 55 -1.54 -4.08 12.66
CA LEU A 55 -0.45 -4.94 12.22
C LEU A 55 -0.69 -6.44 12.46
N SER A 56 -1.52 -6.81 13.45
CA SER A 56 -1.51 -8.12 14.10
C SER A 56 -1.70 -9.33 13.19
N ASP A 57 -2.36 -9.18 12.04
CA ASP A 57 -2.78 -10.32 11.22
C ASP A 57 -1.87 -10.52 9.99
N ASN A 58 -0.95 -9.59 9.72
CA ASN A 58 -0.11 -9.59 8.51
C ASN A 58 1.38 -9.87 8.79
N LEU A 59 1.74 -10.26 10.01
CA LEU A 59 3.15 -10.47 10.40
C LEU A 59 3.82 -11.59 9.59
N GLU A 60 3.07 -12.64 9.26
CA GLU A 60 3.55 -13.73 8.41
C GLU A 60 3.86 -13.21 6.99
N ILE A 61 2.94 -12.45 6.39
CA ILE A 61 3.11 -11.82 5.08
C ILE A 61 4.32 -10.87 5.08
N ILE A 62 4.48 -10.05 6.12
CA ILE A 62 5.62 -9.15 6.27
C ILE A 62 6.93 -9.95 6.34
N SER A 63 6.93 -11.07 7.07
CA SER A 63 8.08 -11.98 7.14
C SER A 63 8.41 -12.57 5.76
N CYS A 64 7.39 -12.94 4.97
CA CYS A 64 7.56 -13.40 3.59
C CYS A 64 8.21 -12.32 2.71
N ILE A 65 7.61 -11.13 2.66
CA ILE A 65 8.08 -9.99 1.85
C ILE A 65 9.51 -9.62 2.20
N ASN A 66 9.85 -9.68 3.50
CA ASN A 66 11.19 -9.39 3.97
C ASN A 66 12.24 -10.39 3.44
N ASN A 67 11.88 -11.63 3.10
CA ASN A 67 12.83 -12.59 2.51
C ASN A 67 13.23 -12.20 1.07
N PHE A 68 12.43 -11.37 0.39
CA PHE A 68 12.73 -10.86 -0.95
C PHE A 68 13.55 -9.57 -0.94
N CYS A 69 13.86 -9.01 0.24
CA CYS A 69 14.75 -7.85 0.32
C CYS A 69 16.14 -8.21 -0.23
N PRO A 70 16.80 -7.34 -1.02
CA PRO A 70 18.09 -7.64 -1.66
C PRO A 70 19.16 -8.12 -0.65
N SER A 71 19.19 -7.51 0.52
CA SER A 71 20.11 -7.87 1.63
C SER A 71 19.88 -9.27 2.21
N LYS A 72 18.69 -9.83 2.05
CA LYS A 72 18.31 -11.16 2.55
C LYS A 72 18.30 -12.22 1.46
N CYS A 73 17.76 -11.92 0.28
CA CYS A 73 17.66 -12.89 -0.82
C CYS A 73 19.02 -13.22 -1.45
N LEU A 74 19.97 -12.29 -1.41
CA LEU A 74 21.35 -12.47 -1.88
C LEU A 74 22.32 -12.91 -0.75
N SER A 75 21.82 -13.07 0.48
CA SER A 75 22.63 -13.51 1.62
C SER A 75 22.81 -15.03 1.65
N GLN A 76 23.93 -15.48 2.20
CA GLN A 76 24.17 -16.90 2.51
C GLN A 76 23.19 -17.45 3.57
N MET A 77 22.58 -16.57 4.37
CA MET A 77 21.61 -16.91 5.40
C MET A 77 20.15 -16.87 4.91
N ARG A 78 19.93 -16.85 3.59
CA ARG A 78 18.58 -16.82 3.02
C ARG A 78 17.82 -18.11 3.36
N LYS A 79 16.50 -18.02 3.36
CA LYS A 79 15.63 -19.20 3.51
C LYS A 79 15.56 -19.97 2.20
N ASP A 80 15.36 -21.28 2.29
CA ASP A 80 14.99 -22.06 1.12
C ASP A 80 13.62 -21.63 0.62
N TYR A 81 13.40 -21.73 -0.69
CA TYR A 81 12.14 -21.32 -1.32
C TYR A 81 10.93 -22.03 -0.69
N LYS A 82 11.10 -23.30 -0.30
CA LYS A 82 10.08 -24.14 0.36
C LYS A 82 9.63 -23.58 1.71
N ASP A 83 10.49 -22.83 2.39
CA ASP A 83 10.21 -22.24 3.70
C ASP A 83 9.67 -20.81 3.58
N ILE A 84 9.51 -20.29 2.36
CA ILE A 84 8.86 -19.02 2.08
C ILE A 84 7.37 -19.32 1.88
N PRO A 85 6.47 -18.72 2.68
CA PRO A 85 5.03 -18.87 2.48
C PRO A 85 4.57 -18.16 1.19
N THR A 86 4.70 -18.84 0.04
CA THR A 86 4.41 -18.29 -1.30
C THR A 86 2.93 -18.19 -1.62
N HIS A 87 2.09 -18.95 -0.92
CA HIS A 87 0.64 -18.98 -1.11
C HIS A 87 -0.05 -17.60 -1.00
N PHE A 88 0.59 -16.61 -0.38
CA PHE A 88 0.06 -15.24 -0.29
C PHE A 88 0.18 -14.43 -1.59
N PHE A 89 1.08 -14.84 -2.50
CA PHE A 89 1.39 -14.09 -3.73
C PHE A 89 1.57 -14.98 -4.96
N ASP A 90 1.32 -16.29 -4.84
CA ASP A 90 1.25 -17.21 -5.97
C ASP A 90 0.12 -16.76 -6.92
N ILE A 91 0.52 -16.20 -8.05
CA ILE A 91 -0.37 -16.08 -9.20
C ILE A 91 -0.47 -17.48 -9.79
N HIS A 92 -1.68 -18.03 -9.91
CA HIS A 92 -1.98 -19.35 -10.48
C HIS A 92 -1.43 -19.59 -11.91
N GLU A 93 -0.81 -18.59 -12.51
CA GLU A 93 -0.27 -18.57 -13.86
C GLU A 93 1.21 -18.97 -13.93
N PHE A 94 1.96 -18.91 -12.82
CA PHE A 94 3.39 -19.26 -12.80
C PHE A 94 3.68 -20.64 -12.22
N ASP A 95 4.63 -21.33 -12.85
CA ASP A 95 5.11 -22.65 -12.43
C ASP A 95 6.06 -22.50 -11.22
N SER A 96 5.66 -23.06 -10.08
CA SER A 96 6.45 -23.01 -8.83
C SER A 96 7.85 -23.62 -9.00
N ASP A 97 8.02 -24.64 -9.85
CA ASP A 97 9.31 -25.26 -10.10
C ASP A 97 10.25 -24.31 -10.85
N LYS A 98 9.70 -23.50 -11.77
CA LYS A 98 10.46 -22.45 -12.45
C LYS A 98 10.89 -21.36 -11.47
N ILE A 99 9.98 -20.89 -10.61
CA ILE A 99 10.31 -19.86 -9.63
C ILE A 99 11.41 -20.35 -8.68
N GLU A 100 11.32 -21.60 -8.18
CA GLU A 100 12.36 -22.17 -7.32
C GLU A 100 13.72 -22.25 -8.06
N SER A 101 13.73 -22.69 -9.31
CA SER A 101 14.92 -22.75 -10.15
C SER A 101 15.56 -21.37 -10.35
N GLN A 102 14.75 -20.36 -10.64
CA GLN A 102 15.18 -18.96 -10.76
C GLN A 102 15.73 -18.43 -9.43
N TYR A 103 15.05 -18.73 -8.32
CA TYR A 103 15.49 -18.31 -6.99
C TYR A 103 16.85 -18.92 -6.63
N ARG A 104 17.12 -20.17 -7.00
CA ARG A 104 18.45 -20.80 -6.84
C ARG A 104 19.51 -20.13 -7.72
N LYS A 105 19.18 -19.84 -8.98
CA LYS A 105 20.10 -19.17 -9.92
C LYS A 105 20.45 -17.74 -9.50
N LEU A 106 19.53 -17.04 -8.81
CA LEU A 106 19.70 -15.63 -8.40
C LEU A 106 21.04 -15.36 -7.70
N MET A 107 21.53 -16.27 -6.84
CA MET A 107 22.79 -16.08 -6.11
C MET A 107 24.05 -16.26 -6.95
N ILE A 108 23.96 -16.91 -8.11
CA ILE A 108 25.11 -17.19 -8.96
C ILE A 108 25.55 -15.93 -9.71
N PHE A 109 24.61 -15.01 -9.94
CA PHE A 109 24.85 -13.79 -10.72
C PHE A 109 25.42 -12.66 -9.88
N ASN A 110 26.39 -11.94 -10.45
CA ASN A 110 26.93 -10.73 -9.85
C ASN A 110 26.05 -9.52 -10.22
N TRP A 111 24.98 -9.31 -9.46
CA TRP A 111 24.04 -8.21 -9.67
C TRP A 111 24.67 -6.81 -9.63
N LYS A 112 25.88 -6.65 -9.07
CA LYS A 112 26.55 -5.34 -9.00
C LYS A 112 26.86 -4.75 -10.36
N GLU A 113 27.08 -5.59 -11.38
CA GLU A 113 27.41 -5.16 -12.74
C GLU A 113 26.19 -4.62 -13.49
N GLU A 114 25.00 -5.05 -13.10
CA GLU A 114 23.72 -4.66 -13.74
C GLU A 114 23.18 -3.31 -13.22
N PHE A 115 23.72 -2.78 -12.12
CA PHE A 115 23.33 -1.49 -11.58
C PHE A 115 24.36 -0.43 -11.94
N SER A 116 23.90 0.71 -12.48
CA SER A 116 24.73 1.81 -12.99
C SER A 116 25.75 2.37 -11.99
N ASN A 117 25.53 2.16 -10.70
CA ASN A 117 26.37 2.67 -9.61
C ASN A 117 27.31 1.60 -9.02
N GLY A 118 27.34 0.38 -9.56
CA GLY A 118 28.12 -0.74 -9.02
C GLY A 118 27.62 -1.27 -7.67
N CYS A 119 26.46 -0.77 -7.21
CA CYS A 119 25.87 -1.04 -5.91
C CYS A 119 24.44 -1.55 -6.07
N ILE A 120 24.10 -2.58 -5.29
CA ILE A 120 22.74 -3.12 -5.20
C ILE A 120 21.88 -2.11 -4.45
N PRO A 121 20.71 -1.69 -4.98
CA PRO A 121 19.81 -0.80 -4.28
C PRO A 121 19.29 -1.40 -2.97
N ASP A 122 19.17 -0.58 -1.92
CA ASP A 122 18.43 -0.96 -0.71
C ASP A 122 16.92 -1.03 -0.97
N ASP A 123 16.45 -0.30 -1.98
CA ASP A 123 15.06 -0.37 -2.43
C ASP A 123 14.80 -1.68 -3.18
N ALA A 124 14.01 -2.55 -2.54
CA ALA A 124 13.63 -3.82 -3.10
C ALA A 124 12.84 -3.69 -4.42
N ILE A 125 12.02 -2.64 -4.58
CA ILE A 125 11.22 -2.46 -5.80
C ILE A 125 12.15 -2.12 -6.97
N ALA A 126 13.10 -1.22 -6.77
CA ALA A 126 14.12 -0.88 -7.77
C ALA A 126 14.97 -2.10 -8.15
N PHE A 127 15.38 -2.90 -7.18
CA PHE A 127 16.11 -4.14 -7.41
C PHE A 127 15.32 -5.12 -8.29
N TRP A 128 14.10 -5.49 -7.88
CA TRP A 128 13.29 -6.47 -8.62
C TRP A 128 12.84 -5.97 -9.99
N SER A 129 12.73 -4.64 -10.18
CA SER A 129 12.47 -4.05 -11.50
C SER A 129 13.60 -4.32 -12.49
N VAL A 130 14.87 -4.22 -12.04
CA VAL A 130 16.03 -4.54 -12.88
C VAL A 130 16.13 -6.04 -13.13
N VAL A 131 15.92 -6.86 -12.10
CA VAL A 131 15.92 -8.34 -12.23
C VAL A 131 14.86 -8.80 -13.24
N ARG A 132 13.69 -8.15 -13.26
CA ARG A 132 12.62 -8.44 -14.23
C ARG A 132 13.01 -8.13 -15.67
N THR A 133 13.79 -7.08 -15.90
CA THR A 133 14.24 -6.66 -17.23
C THR A 133 15.55 -7.31 -17.66
N TYR A 134 16.18 -8.09 -16.78
CA TYR A 134 17.45 -8.73 -17.06
C TYR A 134 17.30 -9.83 -18.11
N LYS A 135 18.07 -9.70 -19.18
CA LYS A 135 18.11 -10.66 -20.28
C LYS A 135 19.48 -11.31 -20.39
N ASN A 136 19.48 -12.60 -20.67
CA ASN A 136 20.72 -13.34 -20.92
C ASN A 136 21.29 -13.03 -22.32
N ALA A 137 22.42 -13.67 -22.65
CA ALA A 137 23.06 -13.55 -23.97
C ALA A 137 22.19 -14.05 -25.15
N LEU A 138 21.08 -14.73 -24.87
CA LEU A 138 20.09 -15.19 -25.85
C LEU A 138 18.84 -14.29 -25.89
N ASP A 139 18.88 -13.13 -25.23
CA ASP A 139 17.76 -12.18 -25.09
C ASP A 139 16.54 -12.73 -24.32
N GLU A 140 16.71 -13.77 -23.51
CA GLU A 140 15.65 -14.38 -22.70
C GLU A 140 15.67 -13.85 -21.25
N ASN A 141 14.49 -13.52 -20.71
CA ASN A 141 14.32 -13.17 -19.30
C ASN A 141 14.48 -14.41 -18.41
N CYS A 142 15.60 -14.51 -17.72
CA CYS A 142 15.89 -15.67 -16.88
C CYS A 142 15.21 -15.63 -15.51
N PHE A 143 14.59 -14.51 -15.13
CA PHE A 143 14.08 -14.26 -13.78
C PHE A 143 12.68 -13.62 -13.76
N GLU A 144 11.96 -13.66 -14.88
CA GLU A 144 10.69 -12.93 -15.02
C GLU A 144 9.65 -13.37 -13.99
N GLU A 145 9.38 -14.67 -13.90
CA GLU A 145 8.38 -15.23 -12.99
C GLU A 145 8.72 -14.96 -11.53
N LEU A 146 9.99 -15.11 -11.14
CA LEU A 146 10.46 -14.77 -9.79
C LEU A 146 10.31 -13.28 -9.50
N ALA A 147 10.74 -12.41 -10.41
CA ALA A 147 10.72 -10.97 -10.20
C ALA A 147 9.28 -10.43 -10.14
N VAL A 148 8.39 -10.92 -11.01
CA VAL A 148 6.97 -10.61 -10.95
C VAL A 148 6.37 -11.08 -9.63
N SER A 149 6.66 -12.32 -9.20
CA SER A 149 6.17 -12.85 -7.92
C SER A 149 6.64 -12.01 -6.72
N ALA A 150 7.91 -11.61 -6.70
CA ALA A 150 8.44 -10.73 -5.67
C ALA A 150 7.76 -9.35 -5.68
N LEU A 151 7.61 -8.71 -6.85
CA LEU A 151 6.92 -7.43 -7.00
C LEU A 151 5.45 -7.52 -6.54
N ASN A 152 4.77 -8.62 -6.84
CA ASN A 152 3.39 -8.84 -6.37
C ASN A 152 3.32 -8.96 -4.84
N ALA A 153 4.30 -9.62 -4.22
CA ALA A 153 4.39 -9.65 -2.77
C ALA A 153 4.53 -8.23 -2.18
N TYR A 154 5.30 -7.34 -2.82
CA TYR A 154 5.42 -5.93 -2.42
C TYR A 154 4.16 -5.08 -2.65
N CYS A 155 3.24 -5.52 -3.52
CA CYS A 155 1.94 -4.86 -3.72
C CYS A 155 0.95 -5.13 -2.58
N LEU A 156 1.22 -6.10 -1.70
CA LEU A 156 0.32 -6.45 -0.61
C LEU A 156 0.30 -5.34 0.47
N PRO A 157 -0.88 -4.88 0.90
CA PRO A 157 -0.97 -3.91 1.98
C PRO A 157 -0.52 -4.52 3.30
N LEU A 158 0.58 -4.01 3.86
CA LEU A 158 1.17 -4.54 5.10
C LEU A 158 0.29 -4.32 6.35
N SER A 159 -0.67 -3.38 6.31
CA SER A 159 -1.52 -3.05 7.45
C SER A 159 -2.88 -2.52 7.04
N ASN A 160 -3.84 -2.64 7.95
CA ASN A 160 -5.18 -2.11 7.77
C ASN A 160 -5.21 -0.57 7.70
N ALA A 161 -4.12 0.10 8.10
CA ALA A 161 -3.99 1.56 8.04
C ALA A 161 -4.19 2.12 6.61
N THR A 162 -3.78 1.37 5.58
CA THR A 162 -3.96 1.78 4.19
C THR A 162 -5.44 1.81 3.80
N VAL A 163 -6.20 0.80 4.22
CA VAL A 163 -7.64 0.72 3.98
C VAL A 163 -8.39 1.79 4.79
N GLU A 164 -8.03 1.98 6.06
CA GLU A 164 -8.58 3.05 6.89
C GLU A 164 -8.36 4.44 6.30
N ARG A 165 -7.18 4.69 5.70
CA ARG A 165 -6.90 5.96 5.00
C ARG A 165 -7.83 6.16 3.81
N ILE A 166 -8.08 5.11 3.02
CA ILE A 166 -9.05 5.17 1.92
C ILE A 166 -10.46 5.48 2.44
N PHE A 167 -10.88 4.84 3.54
CA PHE A 167 -12.17 5.15 4.18
C PHE A 167 -12.27 6.58 4.74
N SER A 168 -11.17 7.13 5.23
CA SER A 168 -11.09 8.54 5.61
C SER A 168 -11.31 9.45 4.38
N HIS A 169 -10.69 9.15 3.24
CA HIS A 169 -10.94 9.88 2.00
C HIS A 169 -12.40 9.77 1.53
N VAL A 170 -13.01 8.59 1.64
CA VAL A 170 -14.44 8.39 1.34
C VAL A 170 -15.31 9.24 2.27
N THR A 171 -15.01 9.27 3.56
CA THR A 171 -15.70 10.12 4.54
C THR A 171 -15.54 11.61 4.20
N ASN A 172 -14.37 12.04 3.75
CA ASN A 172 -14.14 13.42 3.32
C ASN A 172 -14.92 13.78 2.05
N VAL A 173 -15.15 12.81 1.15
CA VAL A 173 -16.02 13.01 -0.03
C VAL A 173 -17.49 13.03 0.38
N LYS A 174 -17.89 12.16 1.31
CA LYS A 174 -19.23 12.10 1.92
C LYS A 174 -19.34 13.08 3.08
N THR A 175 -19.47 14.37 2.79
CA THR A 175 -19.73 15.35 3.85
C THR A 175 -21.15 15.22 4.40
N LYS A 176 -21.42 15.81 5.57
CA LYS A 176 -22.77 15.81 6.17
C LYS A 176 -23.86 16.34 5.22
N LEU A 177 -23.52 17.32 4.38
CA LEU A 177 -24.42 17.91 3.39
C LEU A 177 -24.47 17.12 2.07
N ARG A 178 -23.46 16.27 1.80
CA ARG A 178 -23.30 15.51 0.55
C ARG A 178 -23.12 14.02 0.84
N ASN A 179 -24.06 13.44 1.58
CA ASN A 179 -23.99 12.03 2.00
C ASN A 179 -24.72 11.06 1.04
N LYS A 180 -25.67 11.55 0.22
CA LYS A 180 -26.41 10.77 -0.79
C LYS A 180 -25.72 10.79 -2.16
N LEU A 181 -24.52 10.24 -2.24
CA LEU A 181 -23.85 9.99 -3.52
C LEU A 181 -24.10 8.56 -3.97
N SER A 182 -24.39 8.37 -5.26
CA SER A 182 -24.39 7.03 -5.85
C SER A 182 -22.98 6.43 -5.76
N THR A 183 -22.91 5.10 -5.73
CA THR A 183 -21.64 4.36 -5.67
C THR A 183 -20.76 4.67 -6.89
N VAL A 184 -21.37 4.82 -8.06
CA VAL A 184 -20.69 5.19 -9.31
C VAL A 184 -20.02 6.56 -9.20
N VAL A 185 -20.75 7.58 -8.75
CA VAL A 185 -20.21 8.94 -8.58
C VAL A 185 -19.13 8.98 -7.50
N LEU A 186 -19.35 8.28 -6.39
CA LEU A 186 -18.36 8.19 -5.32
C LEU A 186 -17.06 7.53 -5.82
N SER A 187 -17.17 6.40 -6.53
CA SER A 187 -16.03 5.69 -7.09
C SER A 187 -15.27 6.55 -8.10
N ALA A 188 -15.99 7.25 -8.99
CA ALA A 188 -15.38 8.16 -9.96
C ALA A 188 -14.60 9.30 -9.27
N ILE A 189 -15.19 9.93 -8.25
CA ILE A 189 -14.50 10.99 -7.48
C ILE A 189 -13.26 10.44 -6.77
N MET A 190 -13.37 9.26 -6.16
CA MET A 190 -12.24 8.62 -5.50
C MET A 190 -11.12 8.33 -6.51
N ARG A 191 -11.43 7.76 -7.67
CA ARG A 191 -10.45 7.48 -8.74
C ARG A 191 -9.75 8.76 -9.21
N ILE A 192 -10.49 9.84 -9.47
CA ILE A 192 -9.91 11.13 -9.88
C ILE A 192 -8.98 11.67 -8.80
N LYS A 193 -9.43 11.68 -7.54
CA LYS A 193 -8.61 12.16 -6.41
C LYS A 193 -7.34 11.35 -6.23
N THR A 194 -7.45 10.03 -6.29
CA THR A 194 -6.31 9.11 -6.15
C THR A 194 -5.33 9.29 -7.31
N SER A 195 -5.81 9.38 -8.55
CA SER A 195 -4.98 9.63 -9.73
C SER A 195 -4.23 10.96 -9.62
N LEU A 196 -4.91 12.06 -9.28
CA LEU A 196 -4.28 13.37 -9.08
C LEU A 196 -3.21 13.33 -7.98
N HIS A 197 -3.51 12.63 -6.87
CA HIS A 197 -2.56 12.46 -5.77
C HIS A 197 -1.30 11.68 -6.22
N PHE A 198 -1.46 10.58 -6.97
CA PHE A 198 -0.33 9.81 -7.48
C PHE A 198 0.51 10.58 -8.51
N SER A 199 -0.13 11.40 -9.35
CA SER A 199 0.58 12.24 -10.32
C SER A 199 1.20 13.50 -9.69
N GLY A 200 1.03 13.73 -8.37
CA GLY A 200 1.52 14.94 -7.70
C GLY A 200 0.86 16.25 -8.15
N ASN A 201 -0.25 16.16 -8.90
CA ASN A 201 -0.89 17.30 -9.54
C ASN A 201 -2.04 17.83 -8.67
N CYS A 202 -2.08 19.15 -8.46
CA CYS A 202 -3.23 19.79 -7.85
C CYS A 202 -4.37 19.92 -8.87
N CYS A 203 -5.61 20.03 -8.42
CA CYS A 203 -6.75 20.34 -9.29
C CYS A 203 -6.59 21.65 -10.07
N LYS A 204 -5.71 22.54 -9.61
CA LYS A 204 -5.38 23.82 -10.25
C LYS A 204 -4.47 23.64 -11.47
N ASP A 205 -3.62 22.62 -11.44
CA ASP A 205 -2.59 22.37 -12.45
C ASP A 205 -3.04 21.29 -13.46
N PHE A 206 -4.21 20.70 -13.22
CA PHE A 206 -4.77 19.66 -14.07
C PHE A 206 -5.20 20.24 -15.43
N ALA A 207 -4.41 19.96 -16.45
CA ALA A 207 -4.73 20.31 -17.83
C ALA A 207 -5.67 19.27 -18.45
N VAL A 208 -6.87 19.70 -18.81
CA VAL A 208 -7.86 18.84 -19.48
C VAL A 208 -7.38 18.53 -20.90
N THR A 209 -7.26 17.24 -21.25
CA THR A 209 -6.87 16.84 -22.60
C THR A 209 -8.00 17.06 -23.61
N LYS A 210 -7.66 17.28 -24.89
CA LYS A 210 -8.65 17.41 -25.97
C LYS A 210 -9.59 16.20 -26.06
N ARG A 211 -9.07 15.00 -25.75
CA ARG A 211 -9.87 13.78 -25.67
C ARG A 211 -10.94 13.87 -24.57
N MET A 212 -10.58 14.33 -23.37
CA MET A 212 -11.56 14.51 -22.28
C MET A 212 -12.66 15.51 -22.65
N LEU A 213 -12.30 16.61 -23.33
CA LEU A 213 -13.30 17.58 -23.82
C LEU A 213 -14.21 16.98 -24.89
N SER A 214 -13.70 16.15 -25.79
CA SER A 214 -14.51 15.48 -26.82
C SER A 214 -15.55 14.51 -26.25
N LEU A 215 -15.31 13.96 -25.05
CA LEU A 215 -16.26 13.10 -24.33
C LEU A 215 -17.35 13.91 -23.63
N PHE A 216 -17.20 15.23 -23.51
CA PHE A 216 -18.20 16.12 -22.92
C PHE A 216 -19.20 16.57 -24.00
N ASN A 217 -19.98 15.62 -24.50
CA ASN A 217 -20.99 15.84 -25.53
C ASN A 217 -22.37 15.31 -25.09
N ASP A 218 -23.38 15.44 -25.94
CA ASP A 218 -24.78 15.13 -25.64
C ASP A 218 -25.00 13.68 -25.17
N SER A 219 -24.10 12.75 -25.49
CA SER A 219 -24.16 11.35 -25.01
C SER A 219 -24.07 11.26 -23.48
N MET A 220 -23.55 12.27 -22.79
CA MET A 220 -23.48 12.33 -21.33
C MET A 220 -24.85 12.40 -20.66
N TYR A 221 -25.85 12.95 -21.35
CA TYR A 221 -27.24 13.05 -20.87
C TYR A 221 -28.14 11.96 -21.47
N GLY A 222 -27.61 11.12 -22.35
CA GLY A 222 -28.32 9.97 -22.89
C GLY A 222 -28.73 9.03 -21.76
N ALA A 223 -30.01 8.69 -21.68
CA ALA A 223 -30.48 7.70 -20.72
C ALA A 223 -29.74 6.38 -20.98
N SER A 224 -28.92 5.94 -20.02
CA SER A 224 -28.48 4.54 -19.96
C SER A 224 -29.73 3.71 -19.64
N ALA A 225 -30.46 3.33 -20.69
CA ALA A 225 -31.59 2.43 -20.59
C ALA A 225 -31.10 1.04 -20.13
N ALA A 226 -31.85 0.46 -19.18
CA ALA A 226 -31.73 -0.88 -18.59
C ALA A 226 -30.54 -1.08 -17.63
N SER A 227 -30.73 -1.36 -16.33
CA SER A 227 -31.65 -2.36 -15.79
C SER A 227 -32.69 -1.79 -14.82
N SER A 228 -33.93 -1.71 -15.28
CA SER A 228 -35.13 -1.65 -14.45
C SER A 228 -36.25 -2.33 -15.23
N SER A 229 -36.35 -3.66 -15.15
CA SER A 229 -37.64 -4.32 -15.31
C SER A 229 -38.11 -4.72 -13.93
N ALA A 230 -39.07 -3.96 -13.44
CA ALA A 230 -39.80 -4.25 -12.22
C ALA A 230 -40.48 -5.61 -12.32
N ASN A 231 -40.43 -6.39 -11.23
CA ASN A 231 -41.58 -7.14 -10.78
C ASN A 231 -41.70 -6.93 -9.27
N THR A 232 -42.78 -6.26 -8.88
CA THR A 232 -43.25 -6.09 -7.52
C THR A 232 -43.66 -7.44 -6.91
N SER A 233 -43.03 -7.84 -5.80
CA SER A 233 -43.69 -8.25 -4.55
C SER A 233 -42.70 -8.89 -3.55
N SER A 234 -42.82 -8.46 -2.29
CA SER A 234 -42.24 -9.01 -1.04
C SER A 234 -40.71 -9.08 -0.88
N ALA A 235 -40.21 -8.44 0.18
CA ALA A 235 -38.90 -8.68 0.80
C ALA A 235 -38.75 -10.19 1.18
N PRO A 236 -37.55 -10.82 1.17
CA PRO A 236 -36.40 -10.40 2.02
C PRO A 236 -34.98 -10.63 1.45
N ALA A 237 -34.00 -10.13 2.21
CA ALA A 237 -32.61 -10.59 2.38
C ALA A 237 -31.67 -10.75 1.16
N GLY A 238 -30.57 -10.00 1.21
CA GLY A 238 -29.21 -10.37 0.77
C GLY A 238 -29.05 -11.07 -0.57
N SER A 239 -28.62 -10.33 -1.59
CA SER A 239 -27.83 -10.91 -2.68
C SER A 239 -26.81 -9.89 -3.20
N HIS A 240 -25.56 -10.36 -3.20
CA HIS A 240 -24.38 -9.71 -3.74
C HIS A 240 -24.54 -9.57 -5.26
N MET A 241 -24.53 -8.33 -5.78
CA MET A 241 -24.48 -8.10 -7.23
C MET A 241 -23.04 -7.78 -7.61
N SER A 242 -22.32 -8.81 -8.03
CA SER A 242 -20.98 -8.72 -8.61
C SER A 242 -21.07 -7.97 -9.95
N LEU A 243 -20.66 -6.70 -9.95
CA LEU A 243 -20.39 -5.98 -11.19
C LEU A 243 -18.96 -6.30 -11.61
N ASN A 244 -18.82 -7.22 -12.58
CA ASN A 244 -17.57 -7.51 -13.27
C ASN A 244 -17.14 -6.25 -14.06
N TYR A 245 -16.38 -5.38 -13.42
CA TYR A 245 -15.46 -4.48 -14.13
C TYR A 245 -14.15 -5.23 -14.28
N THR A 246 -13.78 -5.57 -15.50
CA THR A 246 -12.50 -6.23 -15.80
C THR A 246 -11.35 -5.27 -15.47
N ASN A 247 -10.28 -5.79 -14.87
CA ASN A 247 -9.07 -5.04 -14.53
C ASN A 247 -8.37 -4.42 -15.77
N GLU A 248 -8.72 -4.86 -16.97
CA GLU A 248 -8.16 -4.40 -18.25
C GLU A 248 -8.32 -2.89 -18.51
N ASP A 249 -9.35 -2.24 -17.95
CA ASP A 249 -9.54 -0.79 -18.10
C ASP A 249 -8.59 0.03 -17.23
N PHE A 250 -8.04 -0.57 -16.17
CA PHE A 250 -7.10 0.09 -15.27
C PHE A 250 -5.68 0.09 -15.85
N ASP A 251 -5.26 -1.03 -16.45
CA ASP A 251 -3.92 -1.17 -17.06
C ASP A 251 -3.72 -0.22 -18.26
N LYS A 252 -4.80 0.03 -19.03
CA LYS A 252 -4.77 0.98 -20.15
C LYS A 252 -4.60 2.43 -19.74
N VAL A 253 -4.91 2.79 -18.49
CA VAL A 253 -4.77 4.16 -17.95
C VAL A 253 -3.38 4.39 -17.36
N ILE A 254 -2.71 3.33 -16.88
CA ILE A 254 -1.34 3.39 -16.35
C ILE A 254 -0.29 3.28 -17.47
N ALA A 255 -0.66 2.77 -18.65
CA ALA A 255 0.23 2.60 -19.80
C ALA A 255 0.74 3.91 -20.46
N VAL A 256 0.62 5.08 -19.81
CA VAL A 256 1.34 6.27 -20.26
C VAL A 256 2.80 6.14 -19.79
N PRO A 257 3.77 6.05 -20.70
CA PRO A 257 5.16 5.82 -20.33
C PRO A 257 5.67 6.98 -19.46
N PHE A 258 6.35 6.62 -18.37
CA PHE A 258 7.22 7.54 -17.64
C PHE A 258 8.32 8.01 -18.60
N GLN A 259 8.24 9.28 -19.01
CA GLN A 259 9.36 10.05 -19.56
C GLN A 259 9.84 11.03 -18.49
#